data_AF-A0A0A9DGR8-F1
#
_entry.id   AF-A0A0A9DGR8-F1
#
_cell.length_a   1.000
_cell.length_b   1.000
_cell.length_c   1.000
_cell.angle_alpha   90.00
_cell.angle_beta   90.00
_cell.angle_gamma   90.00
#
_symmetry.space_group_name_H-M   'P 1'
#
loop_
_entity.id
_entity.type
_entity.pdbx_description
1 polymer ?
#
loop_
_entity_poly.entity_id
_entity_poly.type
_entity_poly.pdbx_seq_one_letter_code
_entity_poly.pdbx_strand_id
1 'polypeptide(L)'
;MQAPGDVQGSFIAEAIIEHVASMLSVDTNTIRRKNLHDFNSLAVFYGESAGEASMYSLVSIFDKLALSPEYQRRAGMDEDFNGSNKWKKRGISCVPITYEVTLRPTPGKVSIMNDGSIAVGGVDIGQGLWTKVKQMTAFGLGQLCPDGGECLLDKVRVIQTDTLSMIQGGFTGGSTTSETSCEAVRQSCAALVERLKPIKESLEAKAGTVDWSTLIAQVRIRLMVSNFADKCQLT
;
A
#
# COMPACT_ATOMS: atom_id res chain seq x y z
N MET A 1 -2.17 -11.07 -16.29
CA MET A 1 -0.91 -11.61 -15.73
C MET A 1 -0.38 -10.61 -14.72
N GLN A 2 0.10 -11.05 -13.56
CA GLN A 2 0.76 -10.17 -12.58
C GLN A 2 2.20 -9.89 -13.03
N ALA A 3 2.71 -8.67 -12.80
CA ALA A 3 4.05 -8.22 -13.21
C ALA A 3 4.36 -8.48 -14.71
N PRO A 4 3.56 -7.92 -15.64
CA PRO A 4 3.66 -8.21 -17.06
C PRO A 4 4.98 -7.68 -17.65
N GLY A 5 5.84 -8.60 -18.12
CA GLY A 5 7.13 -8.27 -18.73
C GLY A 5 8.30 -8.39 -17.73
N ASP A 6 8.09 -7.95 -16.49
CA ASP A 6 9.11 -7.99 -15.45
C ASP A 6 9.54 -9.42 -15.11
N VAL A 7 8.59 -10.34 -14.92
CA VAL A 7 8.91 -11.75 -14.56
C VAL A 7 9.78 -12.40 -15.64
N GLN A 8 9.44 -12.17 -16.91
CA GLN A 8 10.19 -12.69 -18.04
C GLN A 8 11.60 -12.09 -18.10
N GLY A 9 11.71 -10.78 -17.90
CA GLY A 9 13.00 -10.07 -17.87
C GLY A 9 13.90 -10.54 -16.73
N SER A 10 13.35 -10.61 -15.51
CA SER A 10 14.08 -11.08 -14.33
C SER A 10 14.54 -12.53 -14.48
N PHE A 11 13.70 -13.40 -15.05
CA PHE A 11 14.08 -14.79 -15.32
C PHE A 11 15.29 -14.88 -16.27
N ILE A 12 15.29 -14.12 -17.35
CA ILE A 12 16.41 -14.09 -18.31
C ILE A 12 17.68 -13.54 -17.65
N ALA A 13 17.57 -12.46 -16.88
CA ALA A 13 18.69 -11.87 -16.17
C ALA A 13 19.31 -12.87 -15.17
N GLU A 14 18.49 -13.57 -14.40
CA GLU A 14 18.98 -14.57 -13.44
C GLU A 14 19.57 -15.80 -14.12
N ALA A 15 19.02 -16.25 -15.26
CA ALA A 15 19.62 -17.33 -16.04
C ALA A 15 21.03 -16.96 -16.54
N ILE A 16 21.26 -15.70 -16.92
CA ILE A 16 22.58 -15.20 -17.29
C ILE A 16 23.52 -15.22 -16.08
N ILE A 17 23.06 -14.74 -14.91
CA ILE A 17 23.86 -14.74 -13.68
C ILE A 17 24.26 -16.16 -13.26
N GLU A 18 23.34 -17.12 -13.32
CA GLU A 18 23.62 -18.53 -13.01
C GLU A 18 24.60 -19.15 -14.03
N HIS A 19 24.46 -18.83 -15.31
CA HIS A 19 25.39 -19.28 -16.33
C HIS A 19 26.80 -18.75 -16.08
N VAL A 20 26.94 -17.46 -15.76
CA VAL A 20 28.24 -16.85 -15.41
C VAL A 20 28.85 -17.52 -14.17
N ALA A 21 28.05 -17.74 -13.12
CA ALA A 21 28.51 -18.42 -11.91
C ALA A 21 29.03 -19.84 -12.21
N SER A 22 28.28 -20.61 -13.02
CA SER A 22 28.67 -21.95 -13.46
C SER A 22 29.97 -21.94 -14.28
N MET A 23 30.10 -21.02 -15.23
CA MET A 23 31.30 -20.91 -16.09
C MET A 23 32.55 -20.55 -15.30
N LEU A 24 32.39 -19.75 -14.24
CA LEU A 24 33.49 -19.35 -13.36
C LEU A 24 33.74 -20.34 -12.22
N SER A 25 32.86 -21.33 -12.03
CA SER A 25 32.87 -22.24 -10.86
C SER A 25 32.87 -21.48 -9.53
N VAL A 26 32.10 -20.38 -9.47
CA VAL A 26 31.95 -19.52 -8.29
C VAL A 26 30.51 -19.64 -7.76
N ASP A 27 30.35 -19.52 -6.45
CA ASP A 27 29.03 -19.45 -5.82
C ASP A 27 28.16 -18.34 -6.45
N THR A 28 26.90 -18.68 -6.77
CA THR A 28 25.98 -17.77 -7.45
C THR A 28 25.62 -16.56 -6.60
N ASN A 29 25.51 -16.73 -5.27
CA ASN A 29 25.21 -15.61 -4.38
C ASN A 29 26.35 -14.59 -4.35
N THR A 30 27.60 -15.04 -4.50
CA THR A 30 28.78 -14.17 -4.65
C THR A 30 28.69 -13.33 -5.93
N ILE A 31 28.29 -13.94 -7.05
CA ILE A 31 28.08 -13.21 -8.32
C ILE A 31 26.94 -12.21 -8.20
N ARG A 32 25.79 -12.63 -7.64
CA ARG A 32 24.63 -11.75 -7.39
C ARG A 32 25.04 -10.54 -6.54
N ARG A 33 25.65 -10.80 -5.37
CA ARG A 33 26.06 -9.76 -4.42
C ARG A 33 27.05 -8.75 -5.00
N LYS A 34 27.94 -9.19 -5.91
CA LYS A 34 28.88 -8.30 -6.58
C LYS A 34 28.21 -7.40 -7.64
N ASN A 35 27.10 -7.85 -8.24
CA ASN A 35 26.40 -7.16 -9.31
C ASN A 35 25.11 -6.47 -8.86
N LEU A 36 24.71 -6.60 -7.59
CA LEU A 36 23.64 -5.78 -7.02
C LEU A 36 24.00 -4.30 -7.13
N HIS A 37 23.00 -3.49 -7.47
CA HIS A 37 23.13 -2.05 -7.41
C HIS A 37 23.53 -1.60 -6.00
N ASP A 38 24.46 -0.66 -5.92
CA ASP A 38 24.49 0.28 -4.80
C ASP A 38 23.47 1.41 -5.07
N PHE A 39 23.25 2.29 -4.10
CA PHE A 39 22.26 3.36 -4.29
C PHE A 39 22.61 4.30 -5.47
N ASN A 40 23.89 4.58 -5.70
CA ASN A 40 24.32 5.48 -6.78
C ASN A 40 24.00 4.89 -8.16
N SER A 41 24.35 3.63 -8.38
CA SER A 41 24.06 2.94 -9.63
C SER A 41 22.56 2.66 -9.80
N LEU A 42 21.82 2.44 -8.70
CA LEU A 42 20.37 2.34 -8.70
C LEU A 42 19.73 3.65 -9.19
N ALA A 43 20.17 4.79 -8.65
CA ALA A 43 19.69 6.11 -9.04
C ALA A 43 19.99 6.46 -10.50
N VAL A 44 21.15 6.03 -11.02
CA VAL A 44 21.45 6.19 -12.46
C VAL A 44 20.51 5.36 -13.33
N PHE A 45 20.16 4.15 -12.91
CA PHE A 45 19.33 3.24 -13.70
C PHE A 45 17.83 3.55 -13.62
N TYR A 46 17.32 3.80 -12.40
CA TYR A 46 15.88 4.01 -12.13
C TYR A 46 15.48 5.48 -11.98
N GLY A 47 16.44 6.42 -11.97
CA GLY A 47 16.16 7.85 -11.81
C GLY A 47 15.41 8.15 -10.51
N GLU A 48 14.34 8.94 -10.62
CA GLU A 48 13.48 9.32 -9.49
C GLU A 48 12.84 8.11 -8.78
N SER A 49 12.62 7.00 -9.51
CA SER A 49 12.05 5.77 -8.94
C SER A 49 12.99 5.05 -7.97
N ALA A 50 14.28 5.45 -7.88
CA ALA A 50 15.23 4.90 -6.91
C ALA A 50 14.92 5.30 -5.46
N GLY A 51 14.13 6.36 -5.25
CA GLY A 51 13.75 6.85 -3.93
C GLY A 51 14.94 7.41 -3.14
N GLU A 52 14.90 7.23 -1.81
CA GLU A 52 15.94 7.74 -0.91
C GLU A 52 16.97 6.66 -0.54
N ALA A 53 18.24 7.08 -0.41
CA ALA A 53 19.32 6.19 0.00
C ALA A 53 19.07 5.47 1.33
N SER A 54 18.39 6.15 2.25
CA SER A 54 17.98 5.63 3.56
C SER A 54 17.00 4.46 3.48
N MET A 55 16.22 4.38 2.40
CA MET A 55 15.20 3.35 2.18
C MET A 55 15.70 2.19 1.33
N TYR A 56 16.84 2.33 0.65
CA TYR A 56 17.41 1.27 -0.15
C TYR A 56 17.98 0.15 0.72
N SER A 57 17.25 -0.98 0.77
CA SER A 57 17.51 -2.06 1.73
C SER A 57 17.85 -3.41 1.09
N LEU A 58 17.82 -3.52 -0.25
CA LEU A 58 17.98 -4.80 -0.96
C LEU A 58 19.28 -5.50 -0.60
N VAL A 59 20.41 -4.79 -0.60
CA VAL A 59 21.73 -5.35 -0.24
C VAL A 59 21.71 -5.89 1.20
N SER A 60 21.13 -5.15 2.15
CA SER A 60 21.03 -5.59 3.55
C SER A 60 20.12 -6.80 3.72
N ILE A 61 18.98 -6.84 3.01
CA ILE A 61 18.05 -7.97 3.03
C ILE A 61 18.74 -9.22 2.46
N PHE A 62 19.42 -9.07 1.32
CA PHE A 62 20.15 -10.16 0.68
C PHE A 62 21.26 -10.70 1.60
N ASP A 63 22.09 -9.82 2.18
CA ASP A 63 23.17 -10.22 3.08
C ASP A 63 22.62 -10.93 4.32
N LYS A 64 21.56 -10.40 4.94
CA LYS A 64 20.91 -11.03 6.09
C LYS A 64 20.39 -12.43 5.77
N LEU A 65 19.81 -12.63 4.59
CA LEU A 65 19.24 -13.92 4.21
C LEU A 65 20.34 -14.93 3.81
N ALA A 66 21.25 -14.53 2.91
CA ALA A 66 22.30 -15.38 2.37
C ALA A 66 23.36 -15.76 3.43
N LEU A 67 23.67 -14.85 4.36
CA LEU A 67 24.63 -15.11 5.45
C LEU A 67 23.95 -15.62 6.73
N SER A 68 22.62 -15.81 6.73
CA SER A 68 21.94 -16.34 7.90
C SER A 68 22.47 -17.75 8.25
N PRO A 69 22.64 -18.07 9.55
CA PRO A 69 23.04 -19.42 9.96
C PRO A 69 22.11 -20.49 9.42
N GLU A 70 20.81 -20.19 9.31
CA GLU A 70 19.82 -21.14 8.80
C GLU A 70 19.93 -21.38 7.29
N TYR A 71 20.28 -20.35 6.50
CA TYR A 71 20.58 -20.56 5.08
C TYR A 71 21.83 -21.42 4.89
N GLN A 72 22.92 -21.06 5.57
CA GLN A 72 24.20 -21.78 5.50
C GLN A 72 24.06 -23.24 5.96
N ARG A 73 23.33 -23.46 7.07
CA ARG A 73 23.02 -24.80 7.57
C ARG A 73 22.24 -25.63 6.55
N ARG A 74 21.22 -25.06 5.90
CA ARG A 74 20.45 -25.77 4.86
C ARG A 74 21.27 -26.05 3.61
N ALA A 75 22.13 -25.11 3.20
CA ALA A 75 23.04 -25.31 2.08
C ALA A 75 24.00 -26.50 2.33
N GLY A 76 24.62 -26.57 3.52
CA GLY A 76 25.46 -27.71 3.90
C GLY A 76 24.68 -29.04 3.95
N MET A 77 23.45 -29.04 4.46
CA MET A 77 22.60 -30.24 4.43
C MET A 77 22.26 -30.71 3.02
N ASP A 78 22.06 -29.78 2.08
CA ASP A 78 21.81 -30.12 0.68
C ASP A 78 23.06 -30.70 0.02
N GLU A 79 24.26 -30.21 0.34
CA GLU A 79 25.53 -30.80 -0.10
C GLU A 79 25.71 -32.24 0.41
N ASP A 80 25.52 -32.47 1.72
CA ASP A 80 25.59 -33.80 2.33
C ASP A 80 24.58 -34.77 1.71
N PHE A 81 23.35 -34.30 1.51
CA PHE A 81 22.30 -35.08 0.85
C PHE A 81 22.70 -35.41 -0.58
N ASN A 82 23.22 -34.44 -1.34
CA ASN A 82 23.63 -34.63 -2.72
C ASN A 82 24.83 -35.55 -2.86
N GLY A 83 25.78 -35.53 -1.92
CA GLY A 83 26.90 -36.48 -1.88
C GLY A 83 26.45 -37.92 -1.68
N SER A 84 25.39 -38.12 -0.87
CA SER A 84 24.87 -39.44 -0.50
C SER A 84 23.81 -40.00 -1.45
N ASN A 85 23.23 -39.18 -2.35
CA ASN A 85 22.13 -39.56 -3.22
C ASN A 85 22.50 -39.44 -4.71
N LYS A 86 22.55 -40.56 -5.43
CA LYS A 86 22.88 -40.58 -6.87
C LYS A 86 21.75 -40.04 -7.76
N TRP A 87 20.50 -40.40 -7.46
CA TRP A 87 19.35 -40.19 -8.34
C TRP A 87 18.41 -39.06 -7.92
N LYS A 88 18.60 -38.51 -6.73
CA LYS A 88 17.81 -37.41 -6.19
C LYS A 88 18.76 -36.35 -5.67
N LYS A 89 18.55 -35.11 -6.11
CA LYS A 89 19.33 -33.96 -5.68
C LYS A 89 18.41 -32.92 -5.05
N ARG A 90 18.99 -32.06 -4.22
CA ARG A 90 18.37 -30.87 -3.63
C ARG A 90 19.16 -29.65 -4.05
N GLY A 91 18.49 -28.51 -4.01
CA GLY A 91 19.10 -27.22 -4.28
C GLY A 91 18.37 -26.14 -3.49
N ILE A 92 19.13 -25.11 -3.15
CA ILE A 92 18.66 -23.91 -2.47
C ILE A 92 19.18 -22.70 -3.24
N SER A 93 18.36 -21.67 -3.37
CA SER A 93 18.75 -20.43 -4.05
C SER A 93 18.18 -19.22 -3.32
N CYS A 94 18.95 -18.15 -3.29
CA CYS A 94 18.55 -16.82 -2.82
C CYS A 94 18.62 -15.87 -4.02
N VAL A 95 17.45 -15.39 -4.46
CA VAL A 95 17.33 -14.55 -5.67
C VAL A 95 16.86 -13.15 -5.26
N PRO A 96 17.65 -12.09 -5.49
CA PRO A 96 17.23 -10.72 -5.23
C PRO A 96 16.23 -10.26 -6.29
N ILE A 97 15.38 -9.30 -5.92
CA ILE A 97 14.45 -8.67 -6.87
C ILE A 97 14.38 -7.17 -6.61
N THR A 98 14.46 -6.39 -7.68
CA THR A 98 14.09 -4.98 -7.71
C THR A 98 12.88 -4.86 -8.62
N TYR A 99 11.84 -4.18 -8.18
CA TYR A 99 10.60 -3.98 -8.94
C TYR A 99 10.22 -2.51 -8.91
N GLU A 100 10.20 -1.86 -10.07
CA GLU A 100 9.77 -0.48 -10.18
C GLU A 100 8.25 -0.39 -10.02
N VAL A 101 7.78 0.53 -9.19
CA VAL A 101 6.36 0.81 -9.02
C VAL A 101 6.08 2.27 -9.35
N THR A 102 5.03 2.50 -10.14
CA THR A 102 4.61 3.87 -10.49
C THR A 102 3.26 4.17 -9.85
N LEU A 103 3.18 5.34 -9.20
CA LEU A 103 1.93 5.86 -8.67
C LEU A 103 1.08 6.43 -9.81
N ARG A 104 -0.23 6.15 -9.76
CA ARG A 104 -1.19 6.67 -10.73
C ARG A 104 -2.24 7.52 -10.02
N PRO A 105 -2.56 8.71 -10.55
CA PRO A 105 -3.68 9.49 -10.05
C PRO A 105 -4.94 8.63 -10.01
N THR A 106 -5.55 8.55 -8.83
CA THR A 106 -6.75 7.76 -8.58
C THR A 106 -7.78 8.67 -7.94
N PRO A 107 -8.99 8.81 -8.51
CA PRO A 107 -10.03 9.59 -7.86
C PRO A 107 -10.49 8.85 -6.60
N GLY A 108 -10.85 9.60 -5.56
CA GLY A 108 -11.43 9.06 -4.32
C GLY A 108 -12.63 9.88 -3.88
N LYS A 109 -13.56 9.22 -3.19
CA LYS A 109 -14.74 9.88 -2.61
C LYS A 109 -15.09 9.22 -1.29
N VAL A 110 -15.40 10.06 -0.30
CA VAL A 110 -15.94 9.67 1.01
C VAL A 110 -17.23 10.44 1.20
N SER A 111 -18.31 9.73 1.53
CA SER A 111 -19.62 10.34 1.75
C SER A 111 -20.13 9.99 3.14
N ILE A 112 -20.53 11.02 3.90
CA ILE A 112 -21.15 10.87 5.22
C ILE A 112 -22.66 11.04 5.06
N MET A 113 -23.41 10.03 5.45
CA MET A 113 -24.87 10.01 5.38
C MET A 113 -25.49 10.73 6.58
N ASN A 114 -26.78 11.08 6.46
CA ASN A 114 -27.53 11.79 7.51
C ASN A 114 -27.67 11.04 8.84
N ASP A 115 -27.46 9.72 8.84
CA ASP A 115 -27.46 8.86 10.02
C ASP A 115 -26.04 8.64 10.59
N GLY A 116 -25.03 9.26 9.99
CA GLY A 116 -23.62 9.13 10.35
C GLY A 116 -22.94 7.87 9.81
N SER A 117 -23.61 7.07 8.98
CA SER A 117 -22.92 6.02 8.20
C SER A 117 -22.03 6.65 7.13
N ILE A 118 -20.94 5.97 6.78
CA ILE A 118 -19.92 6.46 5.85
C ILE A 118 -19.81 5.49 4.68
N ALA A 119 -19.83 6.01 3.46
CA ALA A 119 -19.62 5.25 2.23
C ALA A 119 -18.31 5.64 1.56
N VAL A 120 -17.54 4.64 1.12
CA VAL A 120 -16.29 4.80 0.36
C VAL A 120 -16.25 3.80 -0.80
N GLY A 121 -15.78 4.23 -1.96
CA GLY A 121 -15.68 3.38 -3.16
C GLY A 121 -14.33 2.66 -3.28
N GLY A 122 -14.32 1.47 -3.87
CA GLY A 122 -13.09 0.78 -4.27
C GLY A 122 -13.35 -0.48 -5.10
N VAL A 123 -12.35 -0.90 -5.88
CA VAL A 123 -12.36 -2.16 -6.63
C VAL A 123 -11.38 -3.15 -5.99
N ASP A 124 -11.91 -4.18 -5.34
CA ASP A 124 -11.14 -5.26 -4.72
C ASP A 124 -11.20 -6.51 -5.61
N ILE A 125 -10.03 -7.06 -5.89
CA ILE A 125 -9.81 -8.29 -6.64
C ILE A 125 -9.08 -9.34 -5.77
N GLY A 126 -9.10 -9.16 -4.44
CA GLY A 126 -8.45 -10.04 -3.46
C GLY A 126 -7.18 -9.46 -2.85
N GLN A 127 -6.78 -8.24 -3.22
CA GLN A 127 -5.59 -7.56 -2.68
C GLN A 127 -5.85 -6.88 -1.33
N GLY A 128 -7.10 -6.88 -0.84
CA GLY A 128 -7.47 -6.28 0.44
C GLY A 128 -7.62 -4.76 0.39
N LEU A 129 -7.95 -4.21 -0.79
CA LEU A 129 -8.15 -2.78 -0.97
C LEU A 129 -9.30 -2.28 -0.11
N TRP A 130 -10.41 -3.02 -0.02
CA TRP A 130 -11.56 -2.62 0.79
C TRP A 130 -11.19 -2.46 2.27
N THR A 131 -10.40 -3.38 2.80
CA THR A 131 -9.88 -3.28 4.18
C THR A 131 -9.03 -2.02 4.35
N LYS A 132 -8.10 -1.77 3.43
CA LYS A 132 -7.21 -0.61 3.49
C LYS A 132 -7.97 0.73 3.42
N VAL A 133 -8.90 0.90 2.48
CA VAL A 133 -9.67 2.16 2.36
C VAL A 133 -10.62 2.35 3.54
N LYS A 134 -11.18 1.27 4.10
CA LYS A 134 -11.99 1.32 5.32
C LYS A 134 -11.18 1.83 6.51
N GLN A 135 -10.01 1.26 6.73
CA GLN A 135 -9.08 1.68 7.78
C GLN A 135 -8.63 3.13 7.59
N MET A 136 -8.29 3.51 6.35
CA MET A 136 -7.88 4.88 6.03
C MET A 136 -9.01 5.89 6.23
N THR A 137 -10.26 5.53 5.91
CA THR A 137 -11.43 6.39 6.15
C THR A 137 -11.63 6.64 7.64
N ALA A 138 -11.58 5.57 8.46
CA ALA A 138 -11.69 5.65 9.91
C ALA A 138 -10.55 6.48 10.51
N PHE A 139 -9.31 6.25 10.08
CA PHE A 139 -8.14 7.03 10.49
C PHE A 139 -8.26 8.52 10.12
N GLY A 140 -8.66 8.80 8.86
CA GLY A 140 -8.76 10.16 8.34
C GLY A 140 -9.82 11.00 9.07
N LEU A 141 -11.01 10.43 9.28
CA LEU A 141 -12.09 11.08 10.02
C LEU A 141 -11.93 10.98 11.55
N GLY A 142 -11.03 10.11 12.03
CA GLY A 142 -10.76 9.87 13.44
C GLY A 142 -10.31 11.11 14.21
N GLN A 143 -9.80 12.13 13.52
CA GLN A 143 -9.51 13.46 14.11
C GLN A 143 -10.75 14.14 14.70
N LEU A 144 -11.95 13.74 14.28
CA LEU A 144 -13.22 14.24 14.82
C LEU A 144 -13.76 13.37 15.97
N CYS A 145 -13.07 12.28 16.32
CA CYS A 145 -13.52 11.30 17.31
C CYS A 145 -12.51 11.21 18.48
N PRO A 146 -12.97 11.14 19.74
CA PRO A 146 -12.06 11.02 20.90
C PRO A 146 -11.21 9.75 20.91
N ASP A 147 -11.70 8.68 20.27
CA ASP A 147 -11.06 7.35 20.19
C ASP A 147 -10.14 7.19 18.96
N GLY A 148 -9.83 8.27 18.25
CA GLY A 148 -9.01 8.21 17.05
C GLY A 148 -9.68 7.50 15.86
N GLY A 149 -11.00 7.30 15.89
CA GLY A 149 -11.78 6.76 14.78
C GLY A 149 -12.13 5.28 14.90
N GLU A 150 -11.85 4.62 16.03
CA GLU A 150 -12.21 3.22 16.25
C GLU A 150 -13.73 2.98 16.09
N CYS A 151 -14.56 3.85 16.67
CA CYS A 151 -16.02 3.82 16.53
C CYS A 151 -16.53 4.01 15.09
N LEU A 152 -15.68 4.50 14.18
CA LEU A 152 -16.04 4.68 12.77
C LEU A 152 -15.87 3.41 11.95
N LEU A 153 -15.09 2.43 12.41
CA LEU A 153 -14.87 1.19 11.66
C LEU A 153 -16.19 0.48 11.34
N ASP A 154 -17.13 0.40 12.27
CA ASP A 154 -18.43 -0.23 12.01
C ASP A 154 -19.39 0.67 11.22
N LYS A 155 -19.09 1.96 11.14
CA LYS A 155 -19.87 2.95 10.37
C LYS A 155 -19.43 3.05 8.92
N VAL A 156 -18.22 2.60 8.58
CA VAL A 156 -17.69 2.65 7.22
C VAL A 156 -18.10 1.41 6.43
N ARG A 157 -18.89 1.64 5.39
CA ARG A 157 -19.23 0.67 4.36
C ARG A 157 -18.44 0.97 3.09
N VAL A 158 -17.66 -0.01 2.66
CA VAL A 158 -17.05 0.03 1.33
C VAL A 158 -18.08 -0.46 0.32
N ILE A 159 -18.25 0.28 -0.77
CA ILE A 159 -19.15 -0.04 -1.86
C ILE A 159 -18.35 -0.31 -3.13
N GLN A 160 -18.89 -1.17 -3.98
CA GLN A 160 -18.32 -1.39 -5.30
C GLN A 160 -18.38 -0.08 -6.11
N THR A 161 -17.24 0.30 -6.69
CA THR A 161 -17.15 1.50 -7.52
C THR A 161 -18.00 1.35 -8.78
N ASP A 162 -18.67 2.44 -9.14
CA ASP A 162 -19.39 2.59 -10.40
C ASP A 162 -18.97 3.90 -11.10
N THR A 163 -19.17 3.97 -12.41
CA THR A 163 -18.73 5.11 -13.22
C THR A 163 -19.62 6.36 -13.06
N LEU A 164 -20.76 6.27 -12.37
CA LEU A 164 -21.60 7.43 -12.06
C LEU A 164 -21.10 8.11 -10.79
N SER A 165 -20.70 7.35 -9.77
CA SER A 165 -20.17 7.87 -8.51
C SER A 165 -18.71 8.30 -8.61
N MET A 166 -17.93 7.64 -9.47
CA MET A 166 -16.48 7.84 -9.62
C MET A 166 -16.09 7.85 -11.11
N ILE A 167 -16.06 9.04 -11.70
CA ILE A 167 -15.58 9.21 -13.07
C ILE A 167 -14.06 9.05 -13.13
N GLN A 168 -13.54 8.57 -14.27
CA GLN A 168 -12.10 8.47 -14.53
C GLN A 168 -11.32 7.59 -13.52
N GLY A 169 -11.96 6.56 -12.95
CA GLY A 169 -11.36 5.65 -11.96
C GLY A 169 -10.19 4.79 -12.46
N GLY A 170 -9.97 4.72 -13.78
CA GLY A 170 -8.89 3.91 -14.36
C GLY A 170 -9.11 2.41 -14.15
N PHE A 171 -8.03 1.69 -13.87
CA PHE A 171 -8.05 0.24 -13.62
C PHE A 171 -7.24 -0.13 -12.38
N THR A 172 -7.62 -1.22 -11.73
CA THR A 172 -6.87 -1.81 -10.62
C THR A 172 -5.69 -2.63 -11.15
N GLY A 173 -4.47 -2.24 -10.81
CA GLY A 173 -3.24 -2.89 -11.26
C GLY A 173 -1.98 -2.08 -10.91
N GLY A 174 -0.81 -2.64 -11.25
CA GLY A 174 0.48 -1.96 -11.04
C GLY A 174 0.96 -1.91 -9.58
N SER A 175 0.39 -2.74 -8.70
CA SER A 175 0.78 -2.87 -7.28
C SER A 175 0.65 -1.59 -6.43
N THR A 176 0.01 -0.54 -6.96
CA THR A 176 -0.12 0.77 -6.27
C THR A 176 -1.56 1.22 -6.07
N THR A 177 -2.55 0.51 -6.61
CA THR A 177 -3.96 0.94 -6.56
C THR A 177 -4.49 1.10 -5.14
N SER A 178 -4.09 0.24 -4.20
CA SER A 178 -4.58 0.36 -2.82
C SER A 178 -4.03 1.61 -2.14
N GLU A 179 -2.75 1.91 -2.41
CA GLU A 179 -2.02 3.05 -1.87
C GLU A 179 -2.57 4.35 -2.42
N THR A 180 -2.77 4.44 -3.74
CA THR A 180 -3.34 5.64 -4.38
C THR A 180 -4.80 5.85 -4.00
N SER A 181 -5.59 4.78 -3.84
CA SER A 181 -6.97 4.87 -3.34
C SER A 181 -7.01 5.35 -1.89
N CYS A 182 -6.14 4.83 -1.03
CA CYS A 182 -6.02 5.31 0.35
C CYS A 182 -5.63 6.78 0.41
N GLU A 183 -4.69 7.23 -0.42
CA GLU A 183 -4.30 8.64 -0.46
C GLU A 183 -5.47 9.53 -0.91
N ALA A 184 -6.22 9.12 -1.92
CA ALA A 184 -7.40 9.87 -2.36
C ALA A 184 -8.51 9.92 -1.30
N VAL A 185 -8.70 8.83 -0.55
CA VAL A 185 -9.59 8.76 0.62
C VAL A 185 -9.09 9.67 1.74
N ARG A 186 -7.79 9.68 2.02
CA ARG A 186 -7.16 10.54 3.04
C ARG A 186 -7.40 12.02 2.73
N GLN A 187 -7.21 12.42 1.47
CA GLN A 187 -7.48 13.78 1.01
C GLN A 187 -8.96 14.14 1.14
N SER A 188 -9.86 13.23 0.74
CA SER A 188 -11.31 13.40 0.91
C SER A 188 -11.68 13.59 2.38
N CYS A 189 -11.11 12.78 3.29
CA CYS A 189 -11.31 12.90 4.72
C CYS A 189 -10.76 14.22 5.27
N ALA A 190 -9.58 14.66 4.81
CA ALA A 190 -9.00 15.93 5.25
C ALA A 190 -9.92 17.13 4.94
N ALA A 191 -10.50 17.17 3.74
CA ALA A 191 -11.47 18.20 3.37
C ALA A 191 -12.76 18.13 4.23
N LEU A 192 -13.25 16.94 4.56
CA LEU A 192 -14.39 16.77 5.46
C LEU A 192 -14.05 17.22 6.88
N VAL A 193 -12.87 16.87 7.40
CA VAL A 193 -12.40 17.29 8.72
C VAL A 193 -12.30 18.81 8.81
N GLU A 194 -11.72 19.47 7.79
CA GLU A 194 -11.63 20.94 7.73
C GLU A 194 -13.01 21.61 7.87
N ARG A 195 -14.04 21.04 7.21
CA ARG A 195 -15.41 21.55 7.25
C ARG A 195 -16.13 21.27 8.58
N LEU A 196 -15.91 20.09 9.16
CA LEU A 196 -16.65 19.62 10.34
C LEU A 196 -16.03 20.06 11.66
N LYS A 197 -14.71 20.29 11.70
CA LYS A 197 -13.97 20.62 12.92
C LYS A 197 -14.48 21.91 13.60
N PRO A 198 -14.75 23.04 12.90
CA PRO A 198 -15.30 24.23 13.55
C PRO A 198 -16.69 24.00 14.16
N ILE A 199 -17.49 23.11 13.56
CA ILE A 199 -18.82 22.75 14.08
C ILE A 199 -18.66 21.96 15.37
N LYS A 200 -17.77 20.96 15.37
CA LYS A 200 -17.44 20.16 16.55
C LYS A 200 -16.93 21.05 17.69
N GLU A 201 -15.96 21.91 17.44
CA GLU A 201 -15.39 22.82 18.46
C GLU A 201 -16.46 23.77 19.05
N SER A 202 -17.36 24.30 18.21
CA SER A 202 -18.46 25.15 18.67
C SER A 202 -19.47 24.41 19.56
N LEU A 203 -19.70 23.12 19.29
CA LEU A 203 -20.56 22.27 20.12
C LEU A 203 -19.86 21.87 21.41
N GLU A 204 -18.57 21.56 21.35
CA GLU A 204 -17.76 21.18 22.51
C GLU A 204 -17.62 22.31 23.51
N ALA A 205 -17.53 23.56 23.03
CA ALA A 205 -17.55 24.75 23.88
C ALA A 205 -18.88 24.92 24.66
N LYS A 206 -19.98 24.33 24.20
CA LYS A 206 -21.32 24.46 24.82
C LYS A 206 -21.71 23.28 25.69
N ALA A 207 -21.35 22.06 25.27
CA ALA A 207 -21.91 20.83 25.83
C ALA A 207 -20.84 19.80 26.28
N GLY A 208 -19.54 20.13 26.20
CA GLY A 208 -18.47 19.17 26.48
C GLY A 208 -18.22 18.21 25.31
N THR A 209 -17.60 17.06 25.55
CA THR A 209 -17.19 16.13 24.48
C THR A 209 -18.37 15.71 23.59
N VAL A 210 -18.20 15.87 22.27
CA VAL A 210 -19.23 15.55 21.26
C VAL A 210 -18.87 14.25 20.54
N ASP A 211 -19.78 13.28 20.59
CA ASP A 211 -19.67 12.04 19.83
C ASP A 211 -20.00 12.23 18.34
N TRP A 212 -19.65 11.22 17.53
CA TRP A 212 -19.87 11.27 16.08
C TRP A 212 -21.35 11.49 15.72
N SER A 213 -22.26 10.76 16.36
CA SER A 213 -23.69 10.81 16.05
C SER A 213 -24.29 12.19 16.32
N THR A 214 -23.91 12.81 17.44
CA THR A 214 -24.34 14.17 17.82
C THR A 214 -23.77 15.21 16.86
N LEU A 215 -22.51 15.07 16.46
CA LEU A 215 -21.90 15.96 15.46
C LEU A 215 -22.68 15.92 14.14
N ILE A 216 -22.94 14.73 13.60
CA ILE A 216 -23.65 14.59 12.31
C ILE A 216 -25.10 15.07 12.41
N ALA A 217 -25.80 14.82 13.53
CA ALA A 217 -27.14 15.33 13.76
C ALA A 217 -27.19 16.87 13.71
N GLN A 218 -26.21 17.54 14.31
CA GLN A 218 -26.11 19.01 14.30
C GLN A 218 -25.77 19.56 12.91
N VAL A 219 -24.85 18.90 12.18
CA VAL A 219 -24.53 19.26 10.79
C VAL A 219 -25.77 19.20 9.92
N ARG A 220 -26.57 18.12 10.04
CA ARG A 220 -27.84 17.96 9.32
C ARG A 220 -28.82 19.09 9.62
N ILE A 221 -29.00 19.47 10.88
CA ILE A 221 -29.89 20.58 11.27
C ILE A 221 -29.40 21.87 10.61
N ARG A 222 -28.10 22.15 10.67
CA ARG A 222 -27.50 23.35 10.08
C ARG A 222 -27.70 23.41 8.57
N LEU A 223 -27.55 22.27 7.88
CA LEU A 223 -27.80 22.12 6.45
C LEU A 223 -29.27 22.33 6.08
N MET A 224 -30.22 21.91 6.91
CA MET A 224 -31.64 22.13 6.63
C MET A 224 -32.01 23.62 6.64
N VAL A 225 -31.30 24.42 7.44
CA VAL A 225 -31.53 25.86 7.62
C VAL A 225 -30.68 26.72 6.66
N SER A 226 -29.69 26.14 5.99
CA SER A 226 -28.79 26.84 5.07
C SER A 226 -29.30 26.89 3.62
N ASN A 227 -28.83 27.88 2.86
CA ASN A 227 -29.22 28.09 1.46
C ASN A 227 -28.60 27.03 0.54
N PHE A 228 -29.12 26.90 -0.68
CA PHE A 228 -28.73 25.86 -1.64
C PHE A 228 -27.22 25.84 -1.96
N ALA A 229 -26.57 27.01 -1.98
CA ALA A 229 -25.13 27.13 -2.22
C ALA A 229 -24.27 26.47 -1.11
N ASP A 230 -24.72 26.53 0.15
CA ASP A 230 -24.01 25.93 1.29
C ASP A 230 -24.13 24.40 1.30
N LYS A 231 -25.20 23.85 0.68
CA LYS A 231 -25.46 22.41 0.60
C LYS A 231 -24.53 21.69 -0.39
N CYS A 232 -24.14 22.36 -1.48
CA CYS A 232 -23.22 21.79 -2.49
C CYS A 232 -21.78 21.66 -1.99
N GLN A 233 -21.41 22.34 -0.91
CA GLN A 233 -20.04 22.28 -0.37
C GLN A 233 -19.80 21.08 0.56
N LEU A 234 -20.76 20.18 0.77
CA LEU A 234 -20.65 19.06 1.72
C LEU A 234 -20.82 17.66 1.09
N THR A 235 -21.06 17.59 -0.22
CA THR A 235 -20.94 16.38 -1.06
C THR A 235 -19.55 16.21 -1.64
#